data_AF-A0A351L848-F1
#
_entry.id   AF-A0A351L848-F1
#
_cell.length_a   1.000
_cell.length_b   1.000
_cell.length_c   1.000
_cell.angle_alpha   90.00
_cell.angle_beta   90.00
_cell.angle_gamma   90.00
#
_symmetry.space_group_name_H-M   'P 1'
#
loop_
_entity.id
_entity.type
_entity.pdbx_description
1 polymer ?
#
loop_
_entity_poly.entity_id
_entity_poly.type
_entity_poly.pdbx_seq_one_letter_code
_entity_poly.pdbx_strand_id
1 'polypeptide(L)' 'MKAVILLSGGLDSSTVLYQALADGFDCYALSFDYQQRHRRELEAAADLAKVAGVKEHQVVSFDLRLWGGSALTDATIELP' A
#
# COMPACT_ATOMS: atom_id res chain seq x y z
N MET A 1 14.67 13.06 -10.18
CA MET A 1 14.67 13.07 -8.69
C MET A 1 14.00 11.80 -8.21
N LYS A 2 14.27 11.33 -6.99
CA LYS A 2 13.65 10.10 -6.44
C LYS A 2 12.41 10.44 -5.63
N ALA A 3 11.37 9.63 -5.74
CA ALA A 3 10.15 9.75 -4.93
C ALA A 3 9.78 8.40 -4.33
N VAL A 4 9.37 8.40 -3.06
CA VAL A 4 8.81 7.21 -2.39
C VAL A 4 7.32 7.41 -2.24
N ILE A 5 6.54 6.48 -2.76
CA ILE A 5 5.08 6.53 -2.79
C ILE A 5 4.54 5.45 -1.86
N LEU A 6 3.71 5.86 -0.90
CA LEU A 6 2.94 4.92 -0.08
C LEU A 6 1.80 4.36 -0.94
N LEU A 7 1.96 3.13 -1.42
CA LEU A 7 1.04 2.50 -2.37
C LEU A 7 0.17 1.50 -1.63
N SER A 8 -1.11 1.83 -1.41
CA SER A 8 -2.07 0.94 -0.76
C SER A 8 -2.82 0.05 -1.74
N GLY A 9 -2.76 0.34 -3.04
CA GLY A 9 -3.59 -0.29 -4.07
C GLY A 9 -4.94 0.39 -4.28
N GLY A 10 -5.25 1.41 -3.48
CA GLY A 10 -6.44 2.26 -3.66
C GLY A 10 -6.23 3.40 -4.66
N LEU A 11 -7.33 4.04 -5.05
CA LEU A 11 -7.38 5.09 -6.07
C LEU A 11 -6.43 6.27 -5.77
N ASP A 12 -6.45 6.77 -4.54
CA ASP A 12 -5.69 7.96 -4.16
C ASP A 12 -4.18 7.72 -4.28
N SER A 13 -3.70 6.61 -3.70
CA SER A 13 -2.28 6.23 -3.76
C SER A 13 -1.82 5.96 -5.20
N SER A 14 -2.70 5.39 -6.03
CA SER A 14 -2.44 5.15 -7.46
C SER A 14 -2.33 6.46 -8.22
N THR A 15 -3.21 7.43 -7.94
CA THR A 15 -3.21 8.74 -8.58
C THR A 15 -1.91 9.49 -8.29
N VAL A 16 -1.46 9.47 -7.03
CA VAL A 16 -0.18 10.07 -6.64
C VAL A 16 1.00 9.40 -7.35
N LEU A 17 0.99 8.07 -7.48
CA LEU A 17 2.03 7.34 -8.21
C LEU A 17 2.12 7.80 -9.67
N TYR A 18 0.98 7.82 -10.38
CA TYR A 18 0.97 8.21 -11.79
C TYR A 18 1.28 9.70 -11.99
N GLN A 19 0.89 10.58 -11.06
CA GLN A 19 1.30 11.97 -11.09
C GLN A 19 2.82 12.11 -10.93
N ALA A 20 3.42 11.43 -9.95
CA ALA A 20 4.88 11.48 -9.75
C ALA A 20 5.65 10.93 -10.96
N LEU A 21 5.13 9.91 -11.64
CA LEU A 21 5.69 9.43 -12.90
C LEU A 21 5.58 10.49 -14.01
N ALA A 22 4.43 11.14 -14.15
CA ALA A 22 4.22 12.22 -15.12
C ALA A 22 5.14 13.42 -14.87
N ASP A 23 5.44 13.71 -13.60
CA ASP A 23 6.38 14.75 -13.18
C ASP A 23 7.86 14.35 -13.36
N GLY A 24 8.14 13.13 -13.84
CA GLY A 24 9.49 12.66 -14.18
C GLY A 24 10.31 12.14 -12.98
N PHE A 25 9.65 11.69 -11.91
CA PHE A 25 10.35 11.08 -10.78
C PHE A 25 10.69 9.60 -11.01
N ASP A 26 11.84 9.19 -10.50
CA ASP A 26 12.15 7.78 -10.26
C ASP A 26 11.35 7.31 -9.04
N CYS A 27 10.20 6.68 -9.30
CA CYS A 27 9.27 6.27 -8.25
C CYS A 27 9.67 4.93 -7.63
N TYR A 28 9.60 4.88 -6.30
CA TYR A 28 9.75 3.69 -5.46
C TYR A 28 8.44 3.51 -4.70
N ALA A 29 7.91 2.30 -4.62
CA ALA A 29 6.67 2.01 -3.90
C ALA A 29 6.95 1.37 -2.54
N LEU A 30 6.20 1.79 -1.53
CA LEU A 30 6.19 1.20 -0.19
C LEU A 30 4.75 0.85 0.19
N SER A 31 4.49 -0.42 0.51
CA SER A 31 3.20 -0.88 1.02
C SER A 31 3.35 -1.44 2.42
N PHE A 32 2.30 -1.34 3.22
CA PHE A 32 2.27 -1.87 4.58
C PHE A 32 1.30 -3.04 4.66
N ASP A 33 1.79 -4.18 5.13
CA ASP A 33 0.98 -5.35 5.43
C ASP A 33 0.83 -5.48 6.94
N TYR A 34 -0.32 -5.04 7.45
CA TYR A 34 -0.65 -5.13 8.87
C TYR A 34 -1.48 -6.37 9.24
N GLN A 35 -1.39 -7.44 8.42
CA GLN A 35 -2.19 -8.66 8.54
C GLN A 35 -3.71 -8.40 8.50
N GLN A 36 -4.11 -7.39 7.73
CA GLN A 36 -5.52 -7.11 7.47
C GLN A 36 -6.23 -8.29 6.80
N ARG A 37 -7.51 -8.50 7.13
CA ARG A 37 -8.33 -9.60 6.56
C ARG A 37 -8.42 -9.56 5.03
N HIS A 38 -8.32 -8.39 4.42
CA HIS A 38 -8.44 -8.21 2.97
C HIS A 38 -7.07 -8.01 2.31
N ARG A 39 -6.52 -9.10 1.74
CA ARG A 39 -5.24 -9.07 0.99
C ARG A 39 -5.34 -8.47 -0.42
N ARG A 40 -6.57 -8.24 -0.92
CA ARG A 40 -6.83 -7.70 -2.27
C ARG A 40 -6.16 -6.36 -2.53
N GLU A 41 -6.07 -5.49 -1.53
CA GLU A 41 -5.42 -4.19 -1.67
C GLU A 41 -3.91 -4.32 -1.88
N LEU A 42 -3.25 -5.24 -1.16
CA LEU A 42 -1.82 -5.52 -1.35
C LEU A 42 -1.53 -6.14 -2.72
N GLU A 43 -2.41 -7.02 -3.19
CA GLU A 43 -2.33 -7.58 -4.55
C GLU A 43 -2.47 -6.47 -5.60
N ALA A 44 -3.47 -5.59 -5.45
CA ALA A 44 -3.64 -4.43 -6.33
C ALA A 44 -2.43 -3.49 -6.30
N ALA A 45 -1.84 -3.24 -5.13
CA ALA A 45 -0.63 -2.44 -4.99
C ALA A 45 0.56 -3.04 -5.76
N ALA A 46 0.75 -4.36 -5.66
CA ALA A 46 1.80 -5.07 -6.38
C ALA A 46 1.60 -5.02 -7.90
N ASP A 47 0.37 -5.23 -8.37
CA ASP A 47 0.04 -5.14 -9.79
C ASP A 47 0.25 -3.72 -10.34
N LEU A 48 -0.19 -2.70 -9.59
CA LEU A 48 0.01 -1.29 -9.95
C LEU A 48 1.49 -0.92 -10.00
N ALA A 49 2.28 -1.30 -9.00
CA ALA A 49 3.72 -1.06 -8.99
C ALA A 49 4.41 -1.67 -10.22
N LYS A 50 4.02 -2.89 -10.60
CA LYS A 50 4.54 -3.59 -11.78
C LYS A 50 4.15 -2.90 -13.08
N VAL A 51 2.87 -2.55 -13.24
CA VAL A 51 2.37 -1.87 -14.45
C VAL A 51 2.96 -0.47 -14.60
N ALA A 52 3.10 0.25 -13.50
CA ALA A 52 3.66 1.59 -13.45
C ALA A 52 5.18 1.63 -13.64
N GLY A 53 5.87 0.49 -13.55
CA GLY A 53 7.32 0.41 -13.76
C GLY A 53 8.14 1.10 -12.67
N VAL A 54 7.69 1.04 -11.41
CA VAL A 54 8.45 1.59 -10.28
C VAL A 54 9.82 0.91 -10.17
N LYS A 55 10.82 1.63 -9.65
CA LYS A 55 12.20 1.13 -9.52
C LYS A 55 12.30 -0.02 -8.53
N GLU A 56 11.49 0.03 -7.48
CA GLU A 56 11.42 -1.00 -6.44
C GLU A 56 10.06 -0.90 -5.74
N HIS A 57 9.53 -2.04 -5.30
CA HIS A 57 8.33 -2.12 -4.48
C HIS A 57 8.64 -2.94 -3.23
N GLN A 58 8.69 -2.26 -2.08
CA GLN A 58 8.91 -2.90 -0.79
C GLN A 58 7.59 -3.05 -0.05
N VAL A 59 7.34 -4.23 0.50
CA VAL A 59 6.26 -4.46 1.45
C VAL A 59 6.86 -4.58 2.84
N VAL A 60 6.38 -3.77 3.77
CA VAL A 60 6.77 -3.82 5.18
C VAL A 60 5.62 -4.46 5.96
N SER A 61 5.88 -5.63 6.50
CA SER A 61 4.91 -6.38 7.29
C SER A 61 5.12 -6.13 8.78
N PHE A 62 4.05 -5.83 9.51
CA PHE A 62 4.06 -5.76 10.98
C PHE A 62 2.71 -6.18 11.55
N ASP A 63 2.70 -6.81 12.73
CA ASP A 63 1.46 -7.33 13.30
C ASP A 63 0.81 -6.30 14.23
N LEU A 64 -0.15 -5.54 13.72
CA LEU A 64 -0.92 -4.57 14.52
C LEU A 64 -1.82 -5.25 15.57
N ARG A 65 -2.12 -6.56 15.44
CA ARG A 65 -2.93 -7.28 16.43
C ARG A 65 -2.21 -7.38 17.78
N LEU A 66 -0.89 -7.23 17.80
CA LEU A 66 -0.09 -7.16 19.02
C LEU A 66 -0.43 -5.94 19.89
N TRP A 67 -1.04 -4.89 19.32
CA TRP A 67 -1.34 -3.63 20.03
C TRP A 67 -2.83 -3.52 20.46
N GLY A 68 -3.74 -4.28 19.84
CA GLY A 68 -5.18 -4.31 20.19
C GLY A 68 -5.96 -3.03 19.85
N GLY A 69 -7.30 -3.07 19.98
CA GLY A 69 -8.15 -1.86 19.98
C GLY A 69 -8.50 -1.23 18.63
N SER A 70 -8.23 -1.88 17.50
CA SER A 70 -8.61 -1.40 16.16
C SER A 70 -9.61 -2.33 15.47
N ALA A 71 -10.71 -1.77 14.95
CA ALA A 71 -11.74 -2.48 14.19
C ALA A 71 -11.21 -3.12 12.88
N LEU A 72 -10.04 -2.70 12.41
CA LEU A 72 -9.36 -3.29 11.24
C LEU A 72 -8.58 -4.58 11.57
N THR A 73 -8.37 -4.88 12.86
CA THR A 73 -7.50 -5.96 13.33
C THR A 73 -8.16 -6.93 14.31
N ASP A 74 -9.28 -6.52 14.93
CA ASP A 74 -9.96 -7.31 15.94
C ASP A 74 -11.09 -8.14 15.30
N ALA A 75 -10.99 -9.46 15.43
CA ALA A 75 -11.98 -10.39 14.89
C ALA A 75 -13.33 -10.34 15.62
N THR A 76 -13.39 -9.64 16.77
CA THR A 76 -14.56 -9.56 17.65
C THR A 76 -15.38 -8.27 17.49
N ILE A 77 -14.92 -7.33 16.64
CA ILE A 77 -15.61 -6.06 16.39
C ILE A 77 -16.33 -6.13 15.04
N GLU A 78 -17.65 -5.89 15.04
CA GLU A 78 -18.42 -5.76 13.80
C GLU A 78 -18.00 -4.51 13.03
N LEU A 79 -17.75 -4.69 11.73
CA LEU A 79 -17.51 -3.59 10.80
C LEU A 79 -18.86 -2.93 10.44
N PRO A 80 -18.94 -1.59 10.37
CA PRO A 80 -20.14 -0.87 9.94
C PRO A 80 -20.45 -1.03 8.45
#